data_AF-A0A6J7LW80-F1
#
_entry.id   AF-A0A6J7LW80-F1
#
_cell.length_a   1.000
_cell.length_b   1.000
_cell.length_c   1.000
_cell.angle_alpha   90.00
_cell.angle_beta   90.00
_cell.angle_gamma   90.00
#
_symmetry.space_group_name_H-M   'P 1'
#
loop_
_entity.id
_entity.type
_entity.pdbx_description
1 polymer ?
#
loop_
_entity_poly.entity_id
_entity_poly.type
_entity_poly.pdbx_seq_one_letter_code
_entity_poly.pdbx_strand_id
1 'polypeptide(L)' 'MRHAEFHIDLAARDAWLLCMKDAVNGLEVADDLKAELWNYLELAANSMVNQPG' A
#
# COMPACT_ATOMS: atom_id res chain seq x y z
N MET A 1 -9.38 -15.16 1.04
CA MET A 1 -8.72 -13.85 0.78
C MET A 1 -7.46 -14.11 -0.01
N ARG A 2 -7.25 -13.45 -1.17
CA ARG A 2 -6.10 -13.74 -2.06
C ARG A 2 -4.72 -13.52 -1.41
N HIS A 3 -4.64 -12.68 -0.37
CA HIS A 3 -3.40 -12.37 0.35
C HIS A 3 -3.20 -13.23 1.62
N ALA A 4 -4.14 -14.10 1.99
CA ALA A 4 -4.08 -14.84 3.25
C ALA A 4 -2.98 -15.93 3.29
N GLU A 5 -2.48 -16.36 2.12
CA GLU A 5 -1.44 -17.39 2.02
C GLU A 5 -0.02 -16.84 2.23
N PHE A 6 0.14 -15.51 2.30
CA PHE A 6 1.42 -14.84 2.51
C PHE A 6 1.50 -14.29 3.94
N HIS A 7 2.69 -14.36 4.56
CA HIS A 7 2.96 -13.70 5.83
C HIS A 7 3.07 -12.18 5.60
N ILE A 8 2.08 -11.43 6.06
CA ILE A 8 2.06 -9.96 5.94
C ILE A 8 1.92 -9.39 7.35
N ASP A 9 3.03 -8.89 7.87
CA ASP A 9 3.13 -8.14 9.12
C ASP A 9 3.18 -6.62 8.84
N LEU A 10 3.38 -5.83 9.90
CA LEU A 10 3.49 -4.37 9.78
C LEU A 10 4.73 -3.95 8.98
N ALA A 11 5.86 -4.68 9.10
CA ALA A 11 7.08 -4.36 8.37
C ALA A 11 6.91 -4.58 6.86
N ALA A 12 6.26 -5.67 6.45
CA ALA A 12 5.94 -5.95 5.06
C ALA A 12 4.97 -4.91 4.47
N ARG A 13 3.95 -4.49 5.24
CA ARG A 13 3.04 -3.40 4.85
C ARG A 13 3.80 -2.11 4.59
N ASP A 14 4.66 -1.71 5.52
CA ASP A 14 5.39 -0.45 5.45
C ASP A 14 6.41 -0.45 4.30
N ALA A 15 7.11 -1.57 4.10
CA ALA A 15 8.01 -1.75 2.95
C ALA A 15 7.26 -1.65 1.62
N TRP A 16 6.07 -2.24 1.52
CA TRP A 16 5.24 -2.13 0.31
C TRP A 16 4.73 -0.70 0.09
N LEU A 17 4.28 -0.01 1.14
CA LEU A 17 3.82 1.38 1.05
C LEU A 17 4.94 2.33 0.61
N LEU A 18 6.18 2.11 1.05
CA LEU A 18 7.35 2.87 0.60
C LEU A 18 7.53 2.75 -0.92
N CYS A 19 7.54 1.52 -1.44
CA CYS A 19 7.65 1.27 -2.88
C CYS A 19 6.49 1.89 -3.67
N MET A 20 5.27 1.78 -3.15
CA MET A 20 4.10 2.37 -3.80
C MET A 20 4.11 3.90 -3.78
N LYS A 21 4.67 4.53 -2.74
CA LYS A 21 4.78 5.99 -2.67
C LYS A 21 5.65 6.52 -3.81
N ASP A 22 6.78 5.88 -4.03
CA ASP A 22 7.68 6.22 -5.14
C ASP A 22 6.99 6.02 -6.50
N ALA A 23 6.28 4.92 -6.67
CA ALA A 23 5.52 4.65 -7.89
C ALA A 23 4.42 5.70 -8.16
N VAL A 24 3.64 6.06 -7.14
CA VAL A 24 2.58 7.09 -7.25
C VAL A 24 3.17 8.47 -7.55
N ASN A 25 4.27 8.83 -6.89
CA ASN A 25 4.94 10.10 -7.12
C ASN A 25 5.43 10.24 -8.58
N GLY A 26 5.88 9.12 -9.17
CA GLY A 26 6.35 9.04 -10.56
C GLY A 26 5.25 9.09 -11.65
N LEU A 27 3.97 9.09 -11.29
CA LEU A 27 2.89 9.20 -12.27
C LEU A 27 2.80 10.62 -12.84
N GLU A 28 2.61 10.75 -14.16
CA GLU A 28 2.34 12.02 -14.84
C GLU A 28 0.83 12.31 -14.90
N VAL A 29 0.21 12.40 -13.73
CA VAL A 29 -1.22 12.73 -13.55
C VAL A 29 -1.38 13.88 -12.55
N ALA A 30 -2.58 14.46 -12.49
CA ALA A 30 -2.89 15.53 -11.56
C ALA A 30 -2.72 15.08 -10.09
N ASP A 31 -2.29 16.01 -9.23
CA ASP A 31 -1.92 15.71 -7.84
C ASP A 31 -3.11 15.25 -6.98
N ASP A 32 -4.32 15.68 -7.31
CA ASP A 32 -5.56 15.23 -6.68
C ASP A 32 -5.82 13.74 -6.94
N LEU A 33 -5.58 13.27 -8.17
CA LEU A 33 -5.67 11.85 -8.52
C LEU A 33 -4.59 11.02 -7.83
N LYS A 34 -3.36 11.56 -7.68
CA LYS A 34 -2.31 10.90 -6.87
C LYS A 34 -2.74 10.77 -5.42
N ALA A 35 -3.34 11.80 -4.85
CA ALA A 35 -3.83 11.80 -3.47
C ALA A 35 -4.97 10.79 -3.28
N GLU A 36 -5.93 10.74 -4.21
CA GLU A 36 -7.03 9.76 -4.18
C GLU A 36 -6.49 8.32 -4.22
N LEU A 37 -5.60 8.03 -5.16
CA LEU A 37 -4.96 6.71 -5.27
C LEU A 37 -4.18 6.36 -4.00
N TRP A 38 -3.40 7.31 -3.46
CA TRP A 38 -2.61 7.08 -2.25
C TRP A 38 -3.49 6.74 -1.05
N ASN A 39 -4.58 7.49 -0.83
CA ASN A 39 -5.53 7.22 0.25
C ASN A 39 -6.12 5.81 0.14
N TYR A 40 -6.44 5.36 -1.07
CA TYR A 40 -6.94 4.02 -1.30
C TYR A 40 -5.88 2.94 -0.99
N LEU A 41 -4.64 3.13 -1.46
CA LEU A 41 -3.55 2.18 -1.23
C LEU A 41 -3.24 2.02 0.26
N GLU A 42 -3.22 3.13 1.03
CA GLU A 42 -3.03 3.08 2.48
C GLU A 42 -4.17 2.32 3.19
N LEU A 43 -5.42 2.60 2.83
CA LEU A 43 -6.57 1.88 3.38
C LEU A 43 -6.49 0.37 3.07
N ALA A 44 -6.21 0.03 1.82
CA ALA A 44 -6.10 -1.35 1.37
C ALA A 44 -4.96 -2.07 2.09
N ALA A 45 -3.77 -1.48 2.15
CA ALA A 45 -2.59 -2.08 2.80
C ALA A 45 -2.84 -2.39 4.28
N ASN A 46 -3.53 -1.50 5.01
CA ASN A 46 -3.91 -1.74 6.40
C ASN A 46 -4.82 -2.96 6.57
N SER A 47 -5.68 -3.25 5.59
CA SER A 47 -6.56 -4.43 5.61
C SER A 47 -5.88 -5.73 5.17
N MET A 48 -4.64 -5.68 4.65
CA MET A 48 -3.91 -6.86 4.18
C MET A 48 -3.03 -7.51 5.26
N VAL A 49 -2.72 -6.79 6.35
CA VAL A 49 -1.95 -7.33 7.48
C VAL A 49 -2.72 -8.48 8.10
N ASN A 50 -2.09 -9.66 8.18
CA ASN A 50 -2.77 -10.90 8.52
C ASN A 50 -2.06 -11.72 9.61
N GLN A 51 -0.84 -11.32 10.01
CA GLN A 51 -0.04 -12.00 11.03
C GLN A 51 0.70 -10.99 11.92
N PRO A 52 1.01 -11.33 13.18
CA PRO A 52 1.91 -10.53 14.02
C PRO A 52 3.34 -10.57 13.47
N GLY A 53 4.11 -9.49 13.73
CA GLY A 53 5.54 -9.40 13.45
C GLY A 53 6.40 -9.95 14.59
#